data_AF-A0A1W9L9J7-F1
#
_entry.id   AF-A0A1W9L9J7-F1
#
_cell.length_a   1.000
_cell.length_b   1.000
_cell.length_c   1.000
_cell.angle_alpha   90.00
_cell.angle_beta   90.00
_cell.angle_gamma   90.00
#
_symmetry.space_group_name_H-M   'P 1'
#
loop_
_entity.id
_entity.type
_entity.pdbx_description
1 polymer ?
#
loop_
_entity_poly.entity_id
_entity_poly.type
_entity_poly.pdbx_seq_one_letter_code
_entity_poly.pdbx_strand_id
1 'polypeptide(L)'
;MPDPQPAWAQQYDADMHPVWARKFEPPAVTGGESQGILQTLLRLYRETGQRRFLEPVPRAVDYLRRCRLPDGRLARFYELRTNTPLYFTKDYRLVHDDGDLPTHYAFKIQDGLDRIARDHEKLVRETWKAPSDARKPPRLDEAARAQAAAAIAAQDTRGRWVEDGGLKYHGPKDPSARVILSETFIRNVRALSRFLAATKPAP
;
A
#
# COMPACT_ATOMS: atom_id res chain seq x y z
N MET A 1 -0.74 14.75 9.95
CA MET A 1 -0.16 16.06 10.28
C MET A 1 -1.28 17.03 10.63
N PRO A 2 -1.07 17.99 11.56
CA PRO A 2 -2.02 19.06 11.82
C PRO A 2 -2.05 20.09 10.68
N ASP A 3 -2.93 21.08 10.79
CA ASP A 3 -2.85 22.27 9.95
C ASP A 3 -1.46 22.93 10.07
N PRO A 4 -0.91 23.50 8.98
CA PRO A 4 -1.57 23.80 7.71
C PRO A 4 -1.50 22.69 6.65
N GLN A 5 -0.97 21.50 6.98
CA GLN A 5 -0.76 20.41 6.02
C GLN A 5 -1.47 19.13 6.47
N PRO A 6 -2.81 19.05 6.49
CA PRO A 6 -3.58 17.94 7.06
C PRO A 6 -3.55 16.66 6.21
N ALA A 7 -2.35 16.12 5.98
CA ALA A 7 -2.07 14.89 5.24
C ALA A 7 -0.93 14.11 5.94
N TRP A 8 -0.25 13.20 5.23
CA TRP A 8 0.67 12.23 5.84
C TRP A 8 2.04 12.17 5.18
N ALA A 9 3.06 11.92 6.00
CA ALA A 9 4.40 11.57 5.56
C ALA A 9 4.48 10.06 5.24
N GLN A 10 5.58 9.63 4.60
CA GLN A 10 5.79 8.20 4.34
C GLN A 10 5.97 7.41 5.65
N GLN A 11 6.64 8.03 6.62
CA GLN A 11 6.97 7.38 7.89
C GLN A 11 7.24 8.41 8.98
N TYR A 12 7.16 7.91 10.20
CA TYR A 12 7.25 8.67 11.43
C TYR A 12 8.17 7.96 12.42
N ASP A 13 8.81 8.72 13.31
CA ASP A 13 9.46 8.16 14.50
C ASP A 13 8.44 7.75 15.57
N ALA A 14 8.93 7.27 16.71
CA ALA A 14 8.09 6.83 17.83
C ALA A 14 7.25 7.99 18.44
N ASP A 15 7.70 9.23 18.27
CA ASP A 15 7.03 10.44 18.74
C ASP A 15 6.11 11.06 17.68
N MET A 16 5.89 10.35 16.56
CA MET A 16 5.03 10.77 15.44
C MET A 16 5.55 12.01 14.67
N HIS A 17 6.86 12.24 14.65
CA HIS A 17 7.49 13.22 13.76
C HIS A 17 7.84 12.60 12.40
N PRO A 18 7.59 13.30 11.27
CA PRO A 18 8.11 12.87 9.98
C PRO A 18 9.63 12.73 10.05
N VAL A 19 10.16 11.61 9.54
CA VAL A 19 11.61 11.33 9.52
C VAL A 19 12.05 10.80 8.18
N TRP A 20 13.37 10.88 7.94
CA TRP A 20 13.99 10.32 6.74
C TRP A 20 13.78 8.81 6.67
N ALA A 21 13.60 8.31 5.45
CA ALA A 21 13.66 6.89 5.14
C ALA A 21 14.99 6.56 4.47
N ARG A 22 14.97 6.28 3.16
CA ARG A 22 16.17 6.21 2.35
C ARG A 22 16.73 7.61 2.11
N LYS A 23 17.96 7.69 1.61
CA LYS A 23 18.66 8.95 1.29
C LYS A 23 17.92 9.92 0.34
N PHE A 24 16.84 9.47 -0.29
CA PHE A 24 16.02 10.22 -1.25
C PHE A 24 14.55 10.31 -0.84
N GLU A 25 14.27 10.07 0.44
CA GLU A 25 12.94 10.07 1.03
C GLU A 25 12.97 10.92 2.31
N PRO A 26 12.86 12.26 2.15
CA PRO A 26 12.99 13.21 3.25
C PRO A 26 11.74 13.26 4.13
N PRO A 27 11.84 13.86 5.34
CA PRO A 27 10.69 14.27 6.13
C PRO A 27 9.82 15.24 5.33
N ALA A 28 8.71 14.75 4.81
CA ALA A 28 7.85 15.52 3.92
C ALA A 28 6.42 14.97 3.97
N VAL A 29 5.45 15.84 3.70
CA VAL A 29 4.10 15.39 3.38
C VAL A 29 4.12 14.75 2.00
N THR A 30 3.34 13.69 1.80
CA THR A 30 3.37 12.94 0.54
C THR A 30 2.07 12.99 -0.23
N GLY A 31 2.15 13.14 -1.55
CA GLY A 31 0.97 13.03 -2.42
C GLY A 31 0.48 11.59 -2.55
N GLY A 32 1.39 10.63 -2.65
CA GLY A 32 1.06 9.22 -2.91
C GLY A 32 0.49 8.50 -1.68
N GLU A 33 1.24 8.50 -0.57
CA GLU A 33 0.84 7.73 0.61
C GLU A 33 -0.38 8.34 1.29
N SER A 34 -0.53 9.67 1.24
CA SER A 34 -1.75 10.32 1.72
C SER A 34 -3.00 9.85 0.98
N GLN A 35 -2.94 9.67 -0.35
CA GLN A 35 -4.08 9.10 -1.09
C GLN A 35 -4.36 7.65 -0.71
N GLY A 36 -3.33 6.83 -0.51
CA GLY A 36 -3.49 5.46 -0.02
C GLY A 36 -4.12 5.39 1.37
N ILE A 37 -3.73 6.30 2.27
CA ILE A 37 -4.32 6.43 3.61
C ILE A 37 -5.77 6.85 3.52
N LEU A 38 -6.12 7.83 2.68
CA LEU A 38 -7.51 8.24 2.47
C LEU A 38 -8.38 7.07 1.99
N GLN A 39 -7.91 6.30 1.02
CA GLN A 39 -8.62 5.10 0.57
C GLN A 39 -8.77 4.05 1.69
N THR A 40 -7.73 3.89 2.51
CA THR A 40 -7.73 2.99 3.67
C THR A 40 -8.76 3.43 4.71
N LEU A 41 -8.85 4.74 5.00
CA LEU A 41 -9.85 5.28 5.92
C LEU A 41 -11.29 5.05 5.41
N LEU A 42 -11.55 5.27 4.12
CA LEU A 42 -12.84 4.94 3.51
C LEU A 42 -13.16 3.45 3.61
N ARG A 43 -12.16 2.58 3.44
CA ARG A 43 -12.32 1.14 3.66
C ARG A 43 -12.63 0.82 5.12
N LEU A 44 -11.92 1.39 6.08
CA LEU A 44 -12.18 1.18 7.50
C LEU A 44 -13.60 1.60 7.89
N TYR A 45 -14.12 2.71 7.34
CA TYR A 45 -15.53 3.06 7.52
C TYR A 45 -16.46 1.99 6.96
N ARG A 46 -16.22 1.49 5.74
CA ARG A 46 -17.03 0.40 5.15
C ARG A 46 -17.04 -0.84 6.04
N GLU A 47 -15.91 -1.21 6.63
CA GLU A 47 -15.82 -2.41 7.48
C GLU A 47 -16.41 -2.21 8.88
N THR A 48 -16.30 -1.01 9.46
CA THR A 48 -16.57 -0.79 10.89
C THR A 48 -17.76 0.12 11.19
N GLY A 49 -18.23 0.89 10.23
CA GLY A 49 -19.27 1.92 10.41
C GLY A 49 -18.83 3.14 11.22
N GLN A 50 -17.56 3.20 11.66
CA GLN A 50 -17.11 4.28 12.55
C GLN A 50 -16.86 5.58 11.77
N ARG A 51 -17.73 6.58 11.99
CA ARG A 51 -17.69 7.86 11.27
C ARG A 51 -16.38 8.64 11.42
N ARG A 52 -15.61 8.42 12.49
CA ARG A 52 -14.28 9.05 12.68
C ARG A 52 -13.31 8.81 11.52
N PHE A 53 -13.50 7.73 10.76
CA PHE A 53 -12.67 7.46 9.58
C PHE A 53 -13.03 8.33 8.37
N LEU A 54 -14.25 8.89 8.32
CA LEU A 54 -14.64 9.83 7.26
C LEU A 54 -14.20 11.27 7.58
N GLU A 55 -14.20 11.66 8.85
CA GLU A 55 -13.90 13.02 9.31
C GLU A 55 -12.63 13.67 8.71
N PRO A 56 -11.46 13.00 8.65
CA PRO A 56 -10.26 13.64 8.12
C PRO A 56 -10.24 13.77 6.58
N VAL A 57 -11.13 13.10 5.86
CA VAL A 57 -11.03 12.96 4.40
C VAL A 57 -11.22 14.29 3.66
N PRO A 58 -12.25 15.11 3.95
CA PRO A 58 -12.46 16.37 3.21
C PRO A 58 -11.27 17.32 3.31
N ARG A 59 -10.79 17.59 4.53
CA ARG A 59 -9.66 18.53 4.75
C ARG A 59 -8.38 18.09 4.06
N ALA A 60 -8.11 16.78 4.04
CA ALA A 60 -6.92 16.22 3.41
C ALA A 60 -7.02 16.27 1.89
N VAL A 61 -8.19 15.97 1.33
CA VAL A 61 -8.45 16.11 -0.12
C VAL A 61 -8.28 17.56 -0.56
N ASP A 62 -8.87 18.51 0.18
CA ASP A 62 -8.77 19.93 -0.15
C ASP A 62 -7.35 20.46 -0.04
N TYR A 63 -6.59 19.99 0.96
CA TYR A 63 -5.17 20.28 1.07
C TYR A 63 -4.40 19.75 -0.15
N LEU A 64 -4.54 18.47 -0.49
CA LEU A 64 -3.81 17.88 -1.62
C LEU A 64 -4.20 18.50 -2.97
N ARG A 65 -5.45 18.95 -3.13
CA ARG A 65 -5.87 19.71 -4.33
C ARG A 65 -5.11 21.01 -4.50
N ARG A 66 -4.79 21.72 -3.41
CA ARG A 66 -3.94 22.92 -3.46
C ARG A 66 -2.48 22.63 -3.78
N CYS A 67 -2.06 21.39 -3.58
CA CYS A 67 -0.70 20.93 -3.88
C CYS A 67 -0.53 20.42 -5.32
N ARG A 68 -1.59 20.43 -6.14
CA ARG A 68 -1.54 20.00 -7.56
C ARG A 68 -0.46 20.75 -8.33
N LEU A 69 0.36 19.97 -9.03
CA LEU A 69 1.36 20.48 -9.96
C LEU A 69 0.68 21.02 -11.23
N PRO A 70 1.36 21.88 -12.01
CA PRO A 70 0.80 22.42 -13.26
C PRO A 70 0.35 21.35 -14.27
N ASP A 71 0.96 20.17 -14.24
CA ASP A 71 0.62 19.04 -15.11
C ASP A 71 -0.54 18.17 -14.58
N GLY A 72 -1.20 18.60 -13.50
CA GLY A 72 -2.34 17.92 -12.87
C GLY A 72 -1.98 16.75 -11.96
N ARG A 73 -0.69 16.42 -11.80
CA ARG A 73 -0.22 15.39 -10.86
C ARG A 73 0.02 15.98 -9.46
N LEU A 74 0.43 15.12 -8.53
CA LEU A 74 1.00 15.54 -7.25
C LEU A 74 2.50 15.21 -7.23
N ALA A 75 3.28 16.02 -6.52
CA ALA A 75 4.62 15.62 -6.13
C ALA A 75 4.53 14.48 -5.10
N ARG A 76 5.54 13.61 -5.11
CA ARG A 76 5.67 12.57 -4.10
C ARG A 76 5.98 13.19 -2.74
N PHE A 77 6.74 14.29 -2.70
CA PHE A 77 7.17 14.97 -1.49
C PHE A 77 6.86 16.46 -1.55
N TYR A 78 6.29 16.96 -0.46
CA TYR A 78 6.06 18.38 -0.21
C TYR A 78 6.76 18.77 1.08
N GLU A 79 7.60 19.80 0.98
CA GLU A 79 8.33 20.37 2.10
C GLU A 79 7.37 20.76 3.23
N LEU A 80 7.77 20.46 4.47
CA LEU A 80 7.00 20.81 5.64
C LEU A 80 6.86 22.34 5.72
N ARG A 81 5.68 22.80 6.13
CA ARG A 81 5.26 24.21 6.25
C ARG A 81 5.01 24.92 4.91
N THR A 82 5.90 24.80 3.93
CA THR A 82 5.85 25.60 2.69
C THR A 82 5.02 24.98 1.57
N ASN A 83 4.84 23.64 1.58
CA ASN A 83 4.31 22.87 0.45
C ASN A 83 5.14 22.94 -0.83
N THR A 84 6.40 23.38 -0.77
CA THR A 84 7.29 23.35 -1.94
C THR A 84 7.52 21.89 -2.35
N PRO A 85 7.31 21.51 -3.63
CA PRO A 85 7.67 20.18 -4.11
C PRO A 85 9.15 19.87 -3.90
N LEU A 86 9.45 18.69 -3.36
CA LEU A 86 10.81 18.20 -3.18
C LEU A 86 11.12 17.07 -4.15
N TYR A 87 12.28 17.18 -4.79
CA TYR A 87 12.80 16.22 -5.75
C TYR A 87 14.24 15.85 -5.40
N PHE A 88 14.74 14.80 -6.02
CA PHE A 88 16.15 14.44 -5.94
C PHE A 88 16.70 14.27 -7.34
N THR A 89 17.95 14.71 -7.55
CA THR A 89 18.69 14.43 -8.79
C THR A 89 19.07 12.95 -8.88
N LYS A 90 19.64 12.51 -10.02
CA LYS A 90 20.19 11.14 -10.16
C LYS A 90 21.27 10.81 -9.13
N ASP A 91 22.02 11.83 -8.71
CA ASP A 91 23.05 11.73 -7.67
C ASP A 91 22.48 11.95 -6.25
N TYR A 92 21.16 12.01 -6.11
CA TYR A 92 20.45 12.18 -4.85
C TYR A 92 20.75 13.50 -4.13
N ARG A 93 20.85 14.60 -4.90
CA ARG A 93 20.85 15.96 -4.34
C ARG A 93 19.42 16.46 -4.26
N LEU A 94 19.02 16.99 -3.10
CA LEU A 94 17.70 17.59 -2.89
C LEU A 94 17.57 18.88 -3.73
N VAL A 95 16.53 18.95 -4.56
CA VAL A 95 16.23 20.07 -5.46
C VAL A 95 14.72 20.34 -5.48
N HIS A 96 14.33 21.50 -6.02
CA HIS A 96 12.92 21.94 -6.10
C HIS A 96 12.34 21.91 -7.53
N ASP A 97 13.14 21.51 -8.50
CA ASP A 97 12.74 21.27 -9.89
C ASP A 97 12.88 19.79 -10.26
N ASP A 98 12.17 19.38 -11.32
CA ASP A 98 12.13 18.00 -11.79
C ASP A 98 12.99 17.75 -13.03
N GLY A 99 14.04 18.56 -13.26
CA GLY A 99 14.87 18.51 -14.47
C GLY A 99 15.79 17.30 -14.58
N ASP A 100 16.20 16.68 -13.47
CA ASP A 100 17.16 15.57 -13.46
C ASP A 100 16.74 14.41 -12.52
N LEU A 101 15.51 13.93 -12.64
CA LEU A 101 15.00 12.86 -11.78
C LEU A 101 15.65 11.48 -12.06
N PRO A 102 15.86 10.64 -11.03
CA PRO A 102 16.11 9.21 -11.18
C PRO A 102 15.04 8.51 -12.02
N THR A 103 15.45 7.58 -12.90
CA THR A 103 14.53 6.86 -13.79
C THR A 103 13.80 5.70 -13.11
N HIS A 104 14.33 5.21 -11.99
CA HIS A 104 13.81 4.06 -11.24
C HIS A 104 12.89 4.43 -10.07
N TYR A 105 12.62 5.71 -9.84
CA TYR A 105 11.79 6.18 -8.73
C TYR A 105 10.86 7.32 -9.14
N ALA A 106 9.56 7.14 -8.90
CA ALA A 106 8.55 8.11 -9.32
C ALA A 106 8.39 9.24 -8.28
N PHE A 107 8.88 10.44 -8.62
CA PHE A 107 8.68 11.66 -7.81
C PHE A 107 7.41 12.45 -8.12
N LYS A 108 6.68 12.06 -9.18
CA LYS A 108 5.35 12.59 -9.48
C LYS A 108 4.37 11.43 -9.54
N ILE A 109 3.24 11.58 -8.89
CA ILE A 109 2.24 10.53 -8.73
C ILE A 109 0.91 10.98 -9.32
N GLN A 110 0.11 10.00 -9.76
CA GLN A 110 -1.20 10.27 -10.34
C GLN A 110 -2.16 10.85 -9.29
N ASP A 111 -3.00 11.77 -9.74
CA ASP A 111 -4.03 12.38 -8.91
C ASP A 111 -5.33 11.57 -8.99
N GLY A 112 -5.68 10.91 -7.88
CA GLY A 112 -6.94 10.18 -7.67
C GLY A 112 -7.90 10.88 -6.71
N LEU A 113 -7.68 12.15 -6.35
CA LEU A 113 -8.43 12.86 -5.30
C LEU A 113 -9.92 12.98 -5.63
N ASP A 114 -10.28 13.19 -6.89
CA ASP A 114 -11.70 13.33 -7.27
C ASP A 114 -12.46 12.01 -7.13
N ARG A 115 -11.80 10.87 -7.32
CA ARG A 115 -12.38 9.56 -7.01
C ARG A 115 -12.57 9.38 -5.50
N ILE A 116 -11.56 9.74 -4.71
CA ILE A 116 -11.62 9.66 -3.25
C ILE A 116 -12.75 10.54 -2.70
N ALA A 117 -12.88 11.77 -3.20
CA ALA A 117 -13.95 12.70 -2.82
C ALA A 117 -15.34 12.12 -3.12
N ARG A 118 -15.56 11.59 -4.33
CA ARG A 118 -16.83 10.94 -4.71
C ARG A 118 -17.14 9.72 -3.83
N ASP A 119 -16.15 8.88 -3.57
CA ASP A 119 -16.33 7.71 -2.70
C ASP A 119 -16.68 8.12 -1.26
N HIS A 120 -16.06 9.18 -0.75
CA HIS A 120 -16.39 9.77 0.55
C HIS A 120 -17.82 10.31 0.58
N GLU A 121 -18.22 11.13 -0.38
CA GLU A 121 -19.58 11.70 -0.47
C GLU A 121 -20.65 10.62 -0.51
N LYS A 122 -20.40 9.55 -1.29
CA LYS A 122 -21.27 8.38 -1.33
C LYS A 122 -21.42 7.75 0.06
N LEU A 123 -20.31 7.48 0.74
CA LEU A 123 -20.31 6.85 2.06
C LEU A 123 -20.95 7.70 3.16
N VAL A 124 -20.90 9.03 3.04
CA VAL A 124 -21.58 9.95 3.97
C VAL A 124 -23.10 9.93 3.78
N ARG A 125 -23.59 9.77 2.54
CA ARG A 125 -25.02 9.77 2.21
C ARG A 125 -25.68 8.41 2.48
N GLU A 126 -24.94 7.33 2.31
CA GLU A 126 -25.47 5.98 2.50
C GLU A 126 -25.59 5.63 3.99
N THR A 127 -26.70 4.99 4.36
CA THR A 127 -26.79 4.32 5.66
C THR A 127 -25.83 3.15 5.66
N TRP A 128 -24.86 3.18 6.58
CA TRP A 128 -23.91 2.09 6.72
C TRP A 128 -24.65 0.78 7.05
N LYS A 129 -24.24 -0.29 6.38
CA LYS A 129 -24.67 -1.65 6.65
C LYS A 129 -23.43 -2.46 6.98
N ALA A 130 -23.50 -3.24 8.06
CA ALA A 130 -22.44 -4.16 8.41
C ALA A 130 -22.10 -5.05 7.21
N PRO A 131 -20.81 -5.19 6.85
CA PRO A 131 -20.41 -6.18 5.87
C PRO A 131 -20.95 -7.55 6.28
N SER A 132 -21.63 -8.24 5.37
CA SER A 132 -22.05 -9.60 5.66
C SER A 132 -20.82 -10.50 5.71
N ASP A 133 -20.54 -11.10 6.87
CA ASP A 133 -19.49 -12.11 7.02
C ASP A 133 -19.83 -13.44 6.33
N ALA A 134 -20.92 -13.48 5.55
CA ALA A 134 -21.43 -14.64 4.81
C ALA A 134 -20.55 -15.05 3.62
N ARG A 135 -19.21 -14.98 3.74
CA ARG A 135 -18.35 -15.80 2.91
C ARG A 135 -18.63 -17.25 3.28
N LYS A 136 -19.42 -17.92 2.44
CA LYS A 136 -19.62 -19.37 2.55
C LYS A 136 -18.23 -20.01 2.62
N PRO A 137 -17.97 -20.84 3.64
CA PRO A 137 -16.71 -21.55 3.70
C PRO A 137 -16.53 -22.34 2.39
N PRO A 138 -15.33 -22.36 1.82
CA PRO A 138 -15.07 -23.16 0.63
C PRO A 138 -15.46 -24.61 0.95
N ARG A 139 -16.12 -25.31 0.01
CA ARG A 139 -16.39 -26.74 0.19
C ARG A 139 -15.06 -27.48 0.18
N LEU A 140 -14.93 -28.47 1.06
CA LEU A 140 -13.82 -29.40 1.00
C LEU A 140 -14.07 -30.33 -0.20
N ASP A 141 -13.30 -30.10 -1.26
CA ASP A 141 -13.26 -30.93 -2.47
C ASP A 141 -11.88 -31.58 -2.62
N GLU A 142 -11.79 -32.56 -3.52
CA GLU A 142 -10.54 -33.29 -3.75
C GLU A 142 -9.43 -32.37 -4.27
N ALA A 143 -9.79 -31.34 -5.04
CA ALA A 143 -8.85 -30.35 -5.54
C ALA A 143 -8.19 -29.56 -4.40
N ALA A 144 -8.95 -29.11 -3.40
CA ALA A 144 -8.42 -28.40 -2.24
C ALA A 144 -7.50 -29.28 -1.39
N ARG A 145 -7.83 -30.58 -1.25
CA ARG A 145 -6.97 -31.56 -0.56
C ARG A 145 -5.66 -31.76 -1.30
N ALA A 146 -5.73 -32.01 -2.61
CA ALA A 146 -4.56 -32.23 -3.46
C ALA A 146 -3.65 -30.98 -3.49
N GLN A 147 -4.23 -29.79 -3.62
CA GLN A 147 -3.48 -28.52 -3.60
C GLN A 147 -2.78 -28.27 -2.27
N ALA A 148 -3.44 -28.54 -1.14
CA ALA A 148 -2.82 -28.39 0.18
C ALA A 148 -1.70 -29.42 0.41
N ALA A 149 -1.93 -30.68 0.04
CA ALA A 149 -0.92 -31.73 0.13
C ALA A 149 0.30 -31.41 -0.75
N ALA A 150 0.08 -30.97 -2.00
CA ALA A 150 1.15 -30.55 -2.90
C ALA A 150 1.94 -29.35 -2.34
N ALA A 151 1.24 -28.37 -1.73
CA ALA A 151 1.89 -27.24 -1.09
C ALA A 151 2.80 -27.67 0.08
N ILE A 152 2.39 -28.62 0.91
CA ILE A 152 3.23 -29.16 2.01
C ILE A 152 4.40 -29.97 1.44
N ALA A 153 4.14 -30.87 0.48
CA ALA A 153 5.15 -31.73 -0.11
C ALA A 153 6.26 -30.95 -0.85
N ALA A 154 5.93 -29.75 -1.37
CA ALA A 154 6.88 -28.86 -2.04
C ALA A 154 7.77 -28.06 -1.07
N GLN A 155 7.61 -28.20 0.25
CA GLN A 155 8.48 -27.54 1.22
C GLN A 155 9.81 -28.29 1.36
N ASP A 156 10.90 -27.54 1.53
CA ASP A 156 12.16 -28.13 1.95
C ASP A 156 12.15 -28.53 3.44
N THR A 157 13.26 -29.09 3.93
CA THR A 157 13.42 -29.51 5.33
C THR A 157 13.28 -28.38 6.36
N ARG A 158 13.27 -27.12 5.91
CA ARG A 158 13.07 -25.93 6.74
C ARG A 158 11.66 -25.34 6.60
N GLY A 159 10.76 -26.01 5.88
CA GLY A 159 9.39 -25.53 5.66
C GLY A 159 9.27 -24.43 4.60
N ARG A 160 10.29 -24.24 3.74
CA ARG A 160 10.33 -23.15 2.76
C ARG A 160 9.93 -23.65 1.38
N TRP A 161 9.25 -22.81 0.60
CA TRP A 161 9.07 -23.02 -0.83
C TRP A 161 10.21 -22.31 -1.58
N VAL A 162 11.22 -23.09 -1.94
CA VAL A 162 12.40 -22.60 -2.63
C VAL A 162 12.34 -23.04 -4.09
N GLU A 163 12.61 -22.12 -4.99
CA GLU A 163 12.66 -22.37 -6.43
C GLU A 163 14.09 -22.13 -6.93
N ASP A 164 14.47 -22.88 -7.98
CA ASP A 164 15.73 -22.64 -8.68
C ASP A 164 15.64 -21.34 -9.49
N GLY A 165 16.72 -20.56 -9.48
CA GLY A 165 16.84 -19.32 -10.23
C GLY A 165 17.40 -18.16 -9.42
N GLY A 166 17.07 -16.93 -9.83
CA GLY A 166 17.60 -15.72 -9.20
C GLY A 166 16.70 -14.53 -9.44
N LEU A 167 16.71 -13.57 -8.51
CA LEU A 167 15.91 -12.35 -8.61
C LEU A 167 16.15 -11.64 -9.94
N LYS A 168 15.09 -11.41 -10.72
CA LYS A 168 15.15 -10.87 -12.09
C LYS A 168 16.09 -9.67 -12.23
N TYR A 169 16.03 -8.75 -11.28
CA TYR A 169 16.77 -7.48 -11.28
C TYR A 169 18.10 -7.50 -10.51
N HIS A 170 18.49 -8.64 -9.93
CA HIS A 170 19.72 -8.74 -9.17
C HIS A 170 20.84 -9.34 -10.03
N GLY A 171 21.93 -8.59 -10.15
CA GLY A 171 23.16 -8.97 -10.83
C GLY A 171 24.37 -8.61 -9.97
N PRO A 172 25.38 -9.49 -9.82
CA PRO A 172 25.41 -10.87 -10.29
C PRO A 172 24.34 -11.75 -9.59
N LYS A 173 23.96 -12.86 -10.24
CA LYS A 173 23.04 -13.83 -9.64
C LYS A 173 23.72 -14.48 -8.45
N ASP A 174 22.96 -14.70 -7.39
CA ASP A 174 23.47 -15.38 -6.21
C ASP A 174 23.94 -16.81 -6.59
N PRO A 175 25.15 -17.23 -6.17
CA PRO A 175 25.69 -18.55 -6.52
C PRO A 175 24.83 -19.73 -6.06
N SER A 176 23.99 -19.52 -5.04
CA SER A 176 23.07 -20.55 -4.56
C SER A 176 21.99 -20.88 -5.58
N ALA A 177 21.74 -20.01 -6.57
CA ALA A 177 20.71 -20.16 -7.59
C ALA A 177 19.34 -20.57 -7.01
N ARG A 178 19.01 -20.04 -5.82
CA ARG A 178 17.76 -20.34 -5.11
C ARG A 178 17.05 -19.07 -4.71
N VAL A 179 15.74 -19.05 -4.90
CA VAL A 179 14.88 -17.91 -4.58
C VAL A 179 13.61 -18.35 -3.88
N ILE A 180 13.05 -17.45 -3.07
CA ILE A 180 11.69 -17.56 -2.56
C ILE A 180 10.89 -16.49 -3.30
N LEU A 181 9.95 -16.93 -4.14
CA LEU A 181 9.08 -16.01 -4.87
C LEU A 181 7.81 -15.76 -4.06
N SER A 182 7.46 -14.48 -3.90
CA SER A 182 6.20 -14.08 -3.25
C SER A 182 4.99 -14.70 -3.94
N GLU A 183 5.04 -14.91 -5.25
CA GLU A 183 3.97 -15.57 -6.01
C GLU A 183 3.73 -17.00 -5.53
N THR A 184 4.77 -17.83 -5.48
CA THR A 184 4.70 -19.21 -4.98
C THR A 184 4.29 -19.26 -3.52
N PHE A 185 4.85 -18.38 -2.69
CA PHE A 185 4.46 -18.26 -1.28
C PHE A 185 2.96 -17.96 -1.15
N ILE A 186 2.46 -16.94 -1.85
CA ILE A 186 1.05 -16.53 -1.79
C ILE A 186 0.14 -17.66 -2.30
N ARG A 187 0.50 -18.32 -3.41
CA ARG A 187 -0.27 -19.45 -3.96
C ARG A 187 -0.41 -20.57 -2.95
N ASN A 188 0.69 -21.00 -2.34
CA ASN A 188 0.71 -22.12 -1.41
C ASN A 188 0.00 -21.76 -0.09
N VAL A 189 0.22 -20.58 0.47
CA VAL A 189 -0.51 -20.10 1.66
C VAL A 189 -2.01 -20.01 1.39
N ARG A 190 -2.45 -19.57 0.20
CA ARG A 190 -3.86 -19.58 -0.18
C ARG A 190 -4.44 -20.99 -0.24
N ALA A 191 -3.72 -21.96 -0.82
CA ALA A 191 -4.15 -23.36 -0.87
C ALA A 191 -4.37 -23.94 0.53
N LEU A 192 -3.38 -23.75 1.42
CA LEU A 192 -3.47 -24.18 2.82
C LEU A 192 -4.60 -23.49 3.57
N SER A 193 -4.75 -22.18 3.38
CA SER A 193 -5.82 -21.39 4.02
C SER A 193 -7.20 -21.84 3.56
N ARG A 194 -7.37 -22.14 2.26
CA ARG A 194 -8.61 -22.66 1.68
C ARG A 194 -8.95 -24.03 2.28
N PHE A 195 -7.97 -24.93 2.38
CA PHE A 195 -8.15 -26.24 3.01
C PHE A 195 -8.58 -26.09 4.47
N LEU A 196 -7.85 -25.30 5.27
CA LEU A 196 -8.21 -25.05 6.68
C LEU A 196 -9.62 -24.48 6.83
N ALA A 197 -9.98 -23.48 6.03
CA ALA A 197 -11.31 -22.89 6.03
C ALA A 197 -12.42 -23.90 5.65
N ALA A 198 -12.13 -24.83 4.75
CA ALA A 198 -13.06 -25.87 4.32
C ALA A 198 -13.22 -27.01 5.35
N THR A 199 -12.21 -27.21 6.20
CA THR A 199 -12.21 -28.26 7.24
C THR A 199 -12.77 -27.81 8.58
N LYS A 200 -12.92 -26.50 8.81
CA LYS A 200 -13.53 -25.99 10.03
C LYS A 200 -15.01 -26.39 10.04
N PRO A 201 -15.53 -26.98 11.14
CA PRO A 201 -16.97 -27.13 11.30
C PRO A 201 -17.62 -25.74 11.19
N ALA A 202 -18.80 -25.69 10.56
CA ALA A 202 -19.57 -24.44 10.52
C ALA A 202 -19.83 -23.97 11.97
N PRO A 203 -19.70 -22.66 12.25
CA PRO A 203 -20.07 -22.12 13.55
C PRO A 203 -21.56 -22.36 13.86
#